data_AF-A0A1V6Q2A6-F1
#
_entry.id   AF-A0A1V6Q2A6-F1
#
_cell.length_a   1.000
_cell.length_b   1.000
_cell.length_c   1.000
_cell.angle_alpha   90.00
_cell.angle_beta   90.00
_cell.angle_gamma   90.00
#
_symmetry.space_group_name_H-M   'P 1'
#
loop_
_entity.id
_entity.type
_entity.pdbx_description
1 polymer ?
#
loop_
_entity_poly.entity_id
_entity_poly.type
_entity_poly.pdbx_seq_one_letter_code
_entity_poly.pdbx_strand_id
1 'polypeptide(L)'
;MTDVSRGLRPLAPRTSMGGSGGGGAGGDSPGGGDDKDRRMRRASTACTECQKRRTRCSGHPQCDECRAHNRDCFFDEANDRRRKASARRTQDQLDYYRNFTEDLIASIRDRDGATVQLIVNAIRSGAENGSLRELLNRLNEDAEAEEDPNNRGHNPNNPYYDPNQPRWSESSHPNSGHIA
;
A
#
# COMPACT_ATOMS: atom_id res chain seq x y z
N MET A 1 -12.39 -38.19 6.87
CA MET A 1 -13.08 -36.94 6.50
C MET A 1 -14.00 -36.57 7.65
N THR A 2 -13.57 -35.70 8.56
CA THR A 2 -14.45 -35.14 9.60
C THR A 2 -14.34 -33.62 9.53
N ASP A 3 -15.40 -33.04 8.98
CA ASP A 3 -15.61 -31.61 8.75
C ASP A 3 -15.85 -30.92 10.10
N VAL A 4 -14.93 -30.02 10.49
CA VAL A 4 -15.13 -29.14 11.65
C VAL A 4 -15.82 -27.89 11.14
N SER A 5 -17.13 -27.98 10.99
CA SER A 5 -18.02 -26.84 10.80
C SER A 5 -17.97 -25.93 12.03
N ARG A 6 -17.04 -24.96 12.02
CA ARG A 6 -16.97 -23.87 12.99
C ARG A 6 -18.16 -22.94 12.75
N GLY A 7 -19.24 -23.15 13.49
CA GLY A 7 -20.41 -22.29 13.50
C GLY A 7 -20.03 -20.83 13.77
N LEU A 8 -20.35 -19.94 12.84
CA LEU A 8 -20.22 -18.50 13.02
C LEU A 8 -21.19 -18.04 14.11
N ARG A 9 -20.69 -17.34 15.11
CA ARG A 9 -21.52 -16.75 16.16
C ARG A 9 -22.26 -15.51 15.60
N PRO A 10 -23.57 -15.36 15.87
CA PRO A 10 -24.32 -14.19 15.44
C PRO A 10 -23.75 -12.90 16.03
N LEU A 11 -23.68 -11.85 15.21
CA LEU A 11 -23.34 -10.50 15.67
C LEU A 11 -24.48 -9.99 16.57
N ALA A 12 -24.17 -9.71 17.84
CA ALA A 12 -25.15 -9.12 18.75
C ALA A 12 -25.60 -7.74 18.24
N PRO A 13 -26.91 -7.41 18.31
CA PRO A 13 -27.40 -6.10 17.92
C PRO A 13 -26.82 -5.02 18.85
N ARG A 14 -26.47 -3.87 18.26
CA ARG A 14 -25.98 -2.70 18.99
C ARG A 14 -27.02 -2.26 20.01
N THR A 15 -26.72 -2.42 21.30
CA THR A 15 -27.48 -1.78 22.37
C THR A 15 -27.30 -0.27 22.24
N SER A 16 -28.35 0.45 21.83
CA SER A 16 -28.40 1.89 22.06
C SER A 16 -28.59 2.09 23.56
N MET A 17 -27.52 2.46 24.26
CA MET A 17 -27.63 3.01 25.61
C MET A 17 -28.42 4.32 25.50
N GLY A 18 -29.72 4.22 25.71
CA GLY A 18 -30.65 5.31 25.92
C GLY A 18 -31.37 5.08 27.24
N GLY A 19 -31.32 6.11 28.09
CA GLY A 19 -32.03 6.22 29.39
C GLY A 19 -31.06 6.61 30.51
N SER A 20 -31.36 7.47 31.47
CA SER A 20 -32.49 8.34 31.87
C SER A 20 -31.92 9.14 33.08
N GLY A 21 -32.32 10.33 33.53
CA GLY A 21 -33.41 11.25 33.24
C GLY A 21 -33.29 12.43 34.23
N GLY A 22 -34.20 13.41 34.16
CA GLY A 22 -34.34 14.47 35.15
C GLY A 22 -35.05 15.70 34.58
N GLY A 23 -36.38 15.78 34.75
CA GLY A 23 -37.16 16.96 34.44
C GLY A 23 -37.03 18.05 35.51
N GLY A 24 -37.05 19.31 35.09
CA GLY A 24 -37.14 20.50 35.93
C GLY A 24 -37.63 21.67 35.09
N ALA A 25 -38.66 22.36 35.59
CA ALA A 25 -39.48 23.33 34.88
C ALA A 25 -38.79 24.69 34.61
N GLY A 26 -39.31 25.38 33.58
CA GLY A 26 -39.56 26.83 33.51
C GLY A 26 -38.45 27.81 33.87
N GLY A 27 -38.02 28.61 32.88
CA GLY A 27 -37.19 29.79 33.09
C GLY A 27 -36.90 30.50 31.78
N ASP A 28 -37.82 31.38 31.37
CA ASP A 28 -37.68 32.28 30.24
C ASP A 28 -36.64 33.38 30.56
N SER A 29 -35.52 33.43 29.82
CA SER A 29 -34.73 34.65 29.61
C SER A 29 -33.71 34.45 28.46
N PRO A 30 -33.61 35.40 27.51
CA PRO A 30 -32.69 35.30 26.38
C PRO A 30 -31.35 35.96 26.73
N GLY A 31 -30.26 35.20 26.59
CA GLY A 31 -28.89 35.70 26.73
C GLY A 31 -27.97 34.87 25.85
N GLY A 32 -27.36 35.52 24.85
CA GLY A 32 -26.60 34.89 23.79
C GLY A 32 -25.29 34.22 24.23
N GLY A 33 -24.81 33.32 23.37
CA GLY A 33 -23.50 32.71 23.46
C GLY A 33 -23.39 31.48 22.56
N ASP A 34 -22.60 31.60 21.49
CA ASP A 34 -22.26 30.58 20.50
C ASP A 34 -21.58 29.32 21.09
N ASP A 35 -22.34 28.45 21.76
CA ASP A 35 -21.87 27.17 22.30
C ASP A 35 -22.49 25.95 21.59
N LYS A 36 -22.76 26.07 20.28
CA LYS A 36 -23.38 24.98 19.49
C LYS A 36 -22.41 24.07 18.73
N ASP A 37 -21.09 24.33 18.75
CA ASP A 37 -20.11 23.50 17.99
C ASP A 37 -18.96 22.91 18.83
N ARG A 38 -19.04 23.01 20.17
CA ARG A 38 -18.15 22.30 21.10
C ARG A 38 -18.63 20.88 21.43
N ARG A 39 -19.39 20.24 20.55
CA ARG A 39 -19.62 18.79 20.63
C ARG A 39 -18.26 18.11 20.49
N MET A 40 -17.62 17.83 21.65
CA MET A 40 -16.40 17.07 21.88
C MET A 40 -16.04 16.20 20.67
N ARG A 41 -15.40 16.82 19.66
CA ARG A 41 -15.04 16.12 18.43
C ARG A 41 -13.97 15.14 18.87
N ARG A 42 -14.24 13.85 18.72
CA ARG A 42 -13.22 12.84 19.01
C ARG A 42 -12.05 13.18 18.10
N ALA A 43 -10.88 13.46 18.68
CA ALA A 43 -9.68 13.70 17.91
C ALA A 43 -9.47 12.50 16.98
N SER A 44 -9.23 12.77 15.69
CA SER A 44 -8.90 11.69 14.75
C SER A 44 -7.67 10.96 15.27
N THR A 45 -6.68 11.70 15.77
CA THR A 45 -5.41 11.20 16.31
C THR A 45 -5.17 11.80 17.69
N ALA A 46 -4.80 10.97 18.66
CA ALA A 46 -4.44 11.43 20.01
C ALA A 46 -3.00 11.99 20.02
N CYS A 47 -2.71 12.95 20.89
CA CYS A 47 -1.34 13.42 21.14
C CYS A 47 -0.46 12.30 21.73
N THR A 48 0.86 12.44 21.65
CA THR A 48 1.85 11.44 22.08
C THR A 48 1.69 11.03 23.55
N GLU A 49 1.43 11.98 24.45
CA GLU A 49 1.20 11.70 25.88
C GLU A 49 -0.09 10.92 26.14
N CYS A 50 -1.20 11.31 25.52
CA CYS A 50 -2.46 10.57 25.63
C CYS A 50 -2.34 9.17 25.01
N GLN A 51 -1.60 9.01 23.91
CA GLN A 51 -1.30 7.69 23.34
C GLN A 51 -0.52 6.81 24.31
N LYS A 52 0.56 7.35 24.91
CA LYS A 52 1.40 6.64 25.90
C LYS A 52 0.60 6.21 27.13
N ARG A 53 -0.28 7.08 27.62
CA ARG A 53 -1.09 6.86 28.83
C ARG A 53 -2.40 6.11 28.56
N ARG A 54 -2.75 5.87 27.30
CA ARG A 54 -4.02 5.24 26.86
C ARG A 54 -5.26 5.97 27.39
N THR A 55 -5.22 7.30 27.47
CA THR A 55 -6.35 8.15 27.90
C THR A 55 -7.05 8.84 26.73
N ARG A 56 -8.25 9.38 26.97
CA ARG A 56 -9.01 10.09 25.93
C ARG A 56 -8.34 11.42 25.58
N CYS A 57 -8.05 11.64 24.31
CA CYS A 57 -7.53 12.89 23.80
C CYS A 57 -8.65 13.72 23.15
N SER A 58 -8.74 15.01 23.50
CA SER A 58 -9.70 15.94 22.89
C SER A 58 -9.19 16.62 21.61
N GLY A 59 -7.90 16.53 21.31
CA GLY A 59 -7.32 16.98 20.03
C GLY A 59 -6.61 18.33 20.10
N HIS A 60 -6.43 18.94 18.93
CA HIS A 60 -5.67 20.19 18.74
C HIS A 60 -6.40 21.44 19.29
N PRO A 61 -5.67 22.54 19.56
CA PRO A 61 -4.20 22.68 19.47
C PRO A 61 -3.44 22.08 20.66
N GLN A 62 -4.03 22.09 21.85
CA GLN A 62 -3.55 21.37 23.04
C GLN A 62 -4.75 20.63 23.65
N CYS A 63 -4.61 19.33 23.92
CA CYS A 63 -5.73 18.57 24.47
C CYS A 63 -5.99 18.90 25.95
N ASP A 64 -7.25 18.78 26.38
CA ASP A 64 -7.70 19.09 27.74
C ASP A 64 -6.94 18.29 28.80
N GLU A 65 -6.66 17.02 28.52
CA GLU A 65 -5.93 16.11 29.40
C GLU A 65 -4.47 16.55 29.60
N CYS A 66 -3.81 17.09 28.58
CA CYS A 66 -2.45 17.60 28.74
C CYS A 66 -2.45 18.98 29.39
N ARG A 67 -3.45 19.82 29.08
CA ARG A 67 -3.61 21.14 29.69
C ARG A 67 -3.88 21.06 31.19
N ALA A 68 -4.81 20.21 31.61
CA ALA A 68 -5.19 20.07 33.02
C ALA A 68 -4.04 19.57 33.91
N HIS A 69 -3.09 18.84 33.33
CA HIS A 69 -1.98 18.24 34.04
C HIS A 69 -0.62 18.85 33.69
N ASN A 70 -0.59 19.98 32.98
CA ASN A 70 0.62 20.67 32.53
C ASN A 70 1.65 19.72 31.89
N ARG A 71 1.20 18.93 30.91
CA ARG A 71 2.03 17.98 30.15
C ARG A 71 2.33 18.49 28.75
N ASP A 72 3.48 18.08 28.23
CA ASP A 72 3.87 18.34 26.85
C ASP A 72 2.90 17.66 25.88
N CYS A 73 2.15 18.48 25.14
CA CYS A 73 1.15 18.00 24.19
C CYS A 73 1.67 18.16 22.77
N PHE A 74 2.15 17.07 22.20
CA PHE A 74 2.61 17.03 20.81
C PHE A 74 1.81 16.02 19.99
N PHE A 75 1.50 16.37 18.75
CA PHE A 75 0.83 15.48 17.81
C PHE A 75 1.84 15.06 16.74
N ASP A 76 2.21 13.78 16.75
CA ASP A 76 3.06 13.20 15.72
C ASP A 76 2.20 12.75 14.55
N GLU A 77 2.13 13.59 13.51
CA GLU A 77 1.41 13.28 12.28
C GLU A 77 1.98 12.08 11.52
N ALA A 78 3.28 11.81 11.67
CA ALA A 78 3.96 10.70 10.97
C ALA A 78 3.61 9.33 11.57
N ASN A 79 3.20 9.30 12.86
CA ASN A 79 2.77 8.08 13.53
C ASN A 79 1.27 7.76 13.32
N ASP A 80 0.52 8.59 12.59
CA ASP A 80 -0.85 8.23 12.20
C ASP A 80 -0.81 7.09 11.17
N ARG A 81 -0.81 5.85 11.69
CA ARG A 81 -0.77 4.62 10.89
C ARG A 81 -1.86 4.58 9.83
N ARG A 82 -3.01 5.22 10.05
CA ARG A 82 -4.08 5.31 9.05
C ARG A 82 -3.66 6.17 7.87
N ARG A 83 -3.06 7.34 8.11
CA ARG A 83 -2.49 8.19 7.05
C ARG A 83 -1.42 7.42 6.27
N LYS A 84 -0.48 6.77 6.98
CA LYS A 84 0.55 5.92 6.36
C LYS A 84 -0.04 4.80 5.49
N ALA A 85 -1.10 4.13 5.96
CA ALA A 85 -1.77 3.07 5.20
C ALA A 85 -2.54 3.62 3.99
N SER A 86 -3.19 4.78 4.12
CA SER A 86 -3.86 5.44 2.99
C SER A 86 -2.85 5.84 1.92
N ALA A 87 -1.76 6.50 2.32
CA ALA A 87 -0.69 6.91 1.42
C ALA A 87 -0.06 5.71 0.71
N ARG A 88 0.19 4.61 1.43
CA ARG A 88 0.69 3.35 0.84
C ARG A 88 -0.26 2.78 -0.20
N ARG A 89 -1.56 2.65 0.10
CA ARG A 89 -2.53 2.15 -0.88
C ARG A 89 -2.56 3.00 -2.15
N THR A 90 -2.50 4.33 -2.00
CA THR A 90 -2.43 5.24 -3.15
C THR A 90 -1.13 5.03 -3.93
N GLN A 91 0.00 4.92 -3.24
CA GLN A 91 1.30 4.67 -3.87
C GLN A 91 1.29 3.33 -4.63
N ASP A 92 0.84 2.24 -4.00
CA ASP A 92 0.76 0.92 -4.60
C ASP A 92 -0.15 0.92 -5.85
N GLN A 93 -1.25 1.70 -5.81
CA GLN A 93 -2.14 1.87 -6.96
C GLN A 93 -1.47 2.66 -8.10
N LEU A 94 -0.73 3.72 -7.77
CA LEU A 94 0.01 4.50 -8.77
C LEU A 94 1.12 3.67 -9.42
N ASP A 95 1.87 2.92 -8.62
CA ASP A 95 2.93 2.03 -9.11
C ASP A 95 2.34 0.91 -10.00
N TYR A 96 1.19 0.35 -9.61
CA TYR A 96 0.45 -0.60 -10.45
C TYR A 96 0.13 -0.03 -11.84
N TYR A 97 -0.46 1.18 -11.91
CA TYR A 97 -0.85 1.78 -13.19
C TYR A 97 0.35 2.26 -14.00
N ARG A 98 1.40 2.74 -13.33
CA ARG A 98 2.65 3.14 -13.97
C ARG A 98 3.27 1.95 -14.69
N ASN A 99 3.52 0.86 -13.96
CA ASN A 99 4.12 -0.34 -14.53
C ASN A 99 3.25 -0.90 -15.67
N PHE A 100 1.93 -0.96 -15.49
CA PHE A 100 1.02 -1.38 -16.55
C PHE A 100 1.15 -0.55 -17.84
N THR A 101 1.27 0.77 -17.70
CA THR A 101 1.40 1.68 -18.84
C THR A 101 2.76 1.52 -19.50
N GLU A 102 3.83 1.34 -18.71
CA GLU A 102 5.18 1.07 -19.21
C GLU A 102 5.22 -0.26 -19.98
N ASP A 103 4.62 -1.33 -19.45
CA ASP A 103 4.51 -2.65 -20.12
C ASP A 103 3.74 -2.57 -21.44
N LEU A 104 2.64 -1.81 -21.46
CA LEU A 104 1.83 -1.60 -22.66
C LEU A 104 2.61 -0.82 -23.74
N ILE A 105 3.32 0.24 -23.35
CA ILE A 105 4.13 1.03 -24.27
C ILE A 105 5.29 0.19 -24.82
N ALA A 106 5.97 -0.60 -23.97
CA ALA A 106 7.03 -1.51 -24.41
C ALA A 106 6.49 -2.53 -25.41
N SER A 107 5.34 -3.14 -25.12
CA SER A 107 4.70 -4.09 -26.04
C SER A 107 4.35 -3.47 -27.39
N ILE A 108 3.94 -2.20 -27.43
CA ILE A 108 3.65 -1.52 -28.70
C ILE A 108 4.93 -1.20 -29.50
N ARG A 109 6.06 -0.94 -28.81
CA ARG A 109 7.33 -0.58 -29.44
C ARG A 109 8.10 -1.79 -29.97
N ASP A 110 8.10 -2.87 -29.19
CA ASP A 110 9.08 -3.95 -29.35
C ASP A 110 8.47 -5.23 -29.96
N ARG A 111 7.14 -5.38 -29.95
CA ARG A 111 6.46 -6.58 -30.49
C ARG A 111 6.19 -6.45 -31.99
N ASP A 112 5.96 -7.59 -32.63
CA ASP A 112 5.55 -7.67 -34.03
C ASP A 112 4.16 -7.05 -34.26
N GLY A 113 3.87 -6.72 -35.52
CA GLY A 113 2.63 -6.05 -35.90
C GLY A 113 1.35 -6.85 -35.60
N ALA A 114 1.37 -8.19 -35.64
CA ALA A 114 0.19 -9.00 -35.34
C ALA A 114 -0.12 -8.95 -33.84
N THR A 115 0.92 -9.04 -33.00
CA THR A 115 0.81 -8.88 -31.55
C THR A 115 0.31 -7.48 -31.17
N VAL A 116 0.85 -6.43 -31.80
CA VAL A 116 0.36 -5.06 -31.57
C VAL A 116 -1.11 -4.92 -31.96
N GLN A 117 -1.55 -5.50 -33.09
CA GLN A 117 -2.96 -5.46 -33.49
C GLN A 117 -3.86 -6.21 -32.50
N LEU A 118 -3.40 -7.33 -31.92
CA LEU A 118 -4.13 -8.05 -30.88
C LEU A 118 -4.38 -7.14 -29.66
N ILE A 119 -3.35 -6.45 -29.18
CA ILE A 119 -3.45 -5.49 -28.06
C ILE A 119 -4.42 -4.35 -28.41
N VAL A 120 -4.28 -3.75 -29.59
CA VAL A 120 -5.16 -2.65 -30.05
C VAL A 120 -6.62 -3.11 -30.14
N ASN A 121 -6.87 -4.31 -30.63
CA ASN A 121 -8.23 -4.87 -30.71
C ASN A 121 -8.83 -5.09 -29.33
N ALA A 122 -8.04 -5.58 -28.36
CA ALA A 122 -8.48 -5.73 -26.98
C ALA A 122 -8.81 -4.37 -26.33
N ILE A 123 -8.04 -3.32 -26.62
CA ILE A 123 -8.36 -1.96 -26.14
C ILE A 123 -9.65 -1.45 -26.78
N ARG A 124 -9.79 -1.61 -28.11
CA ARG A 124 -10.96 -1.13 -28.86
C ARG A 124 -12.25 -1.86 -28.53
N SER A 125 -12.17 -3.12 -28.07
CA SER A 125 -13.35 -3.85 -27.58
C SER A 125 -13.80 -3.39 -26.19
N GLY A 126 -13.06 -2.48 -25.54
CA GLY A 126 -13.37 -2.00 -24.20
C GLY A 126 -13.00 -2.99 -23.11
N ALA A 127 -11.99 -3.84 -23.32
CA ALA A 127 -11.53 -4.76 -22.30
C ALA A 127 -11.09 -4.02 -21.03
N GLU A 128 -11.40 -4.59 -19.87
CA GLU A 128 -10.96 -4.04 -18.59
C GLU A 128 -9.43 -4.14 -18.44
N ASN A 129 -8.84 -3.22 -17.69
CA ASN A 129 -7.39 -3.18 -17.43
C ASN A 129 -6.85 -4.51 -16.90
N GLY A 130 -7.63 -5.25 -16.11
CA GLY A 130 -7.24 -6.58 -15.62
C GLY A 130 -7.04 -7.60 -16.74
N SER A 131 -7.99 -7.66 -17.69
CA SER A 131 -7.90 -8.55 -18.86
C SER A 131 -6.78 -8.14 -19.81
N LEU A 132 -6.57 -6.83 -20.00
CA LEU A 132 -5.44 -6.32 -20.78
C LEU A 132 -4.11 -6.67 -20.13
N ARG A 133 -4.01 -6.58 -18.80
CA ARG A 133 -2.79 -6.93 -18.08
C ARG A 133 -2.49 -8.42 -18.17
N GLU A 134 -3.50 -9.28 -18.06
CA GLU A 134 -3.33 -10.71 -18.28
C GLU A 134 -2.88 -11.05 -19.71
N LEU A 135 -3.39 -10.34 -20.71
CA LEU A 135 -2.90 -10.45 -22.08
C LEU A 135 -1.43 -10.05 -22.20
N LEU A 136 -1.03 -8.92 -21.63
CA LEU A 136 0.36 -8.46 -21.65
C LEU A 136 1.31 -9.45 -20.94
N ASN A 137 0.91 -10.00 -19.80
CA ASN A 137 1.71 -11.00 -19.08
C ASN A 137 1.98 -12.24 -19.96
N ARG A 138 0.94 -12.79 -20.61
CA ARG A 138 1.09 -13.94 -21.51
C ARG A 138 2.03 -13.65 -22.68
N LEU A 139 1.88 -12.48 -23.31
CA LEU A 139 2.74 -12.07 -24.41
C LEU A 139 4.20 -11.85 -23.98
N ASN A 140 4.44 -11.55 -22.70
CA ASN A 140 5.79 -11.43 -22.14
C ASN A 140 6.41 -12.79 -21.84
N GLU A 141 5.64 -13.73 -21.28
CA GLU A 141 6.09 -15.10 -21.02
C GLU A 141 6.46 -15.85 -22.33
N ASP A 142 5.70 -15.62 -23.41
CA ASP A 142 5.97 -16.21 -24.73
C ASP A 142 7.31 -15.74 -25.34
N ALA A 143 7.82 -14.58 -24.92
CA ALA A 143 9.06 -14.00 -25.44
C ALA A 143 10.32 -14.53 -24.75
N GLU A 144 10.22 -14.91 -23.48
CA GLU A 144 11.34 -15.43 -22.70
C GLU A 144 11.64 -16.91 -23.01
N ALA A 145 10.71 -17.61 -23.66
CA ALA A 145 10.84 -19.02 -24.02
C ALA A 145 11.69 -19.26 -25.30
N GLU A 146 12.05 -18.23 -26.06
CA GLU A 146 12.86 -18.34 -27.29
C GLU A 146 14.35 -18.00 -27.12
N GLU A 147 14.82 -17.73 -25.90
CA GLU A 147 16.25 -17.52 -25.65
C GLU A 147 17.02 -18.85 -25.54
N ASP A 148 17.64 -19.27 -26.64
CA ASP A 148 18.63 -20.35 -26.68
C ASP A 148 19.76 -20.07 -25.67
N PRO A 149 20.01 -20.97 -24.68
CA PRO A 149 21.03 -20.78 -23.65
C PRO A 149 22.47 -20.67 -24.19
N ASN A 150 22.71 -20.87 -25.48
CA ASN A 150 24.02 -20.71 -26.11
C ASN A 150 24.31 -19.33 -26.72
N ASN A 151 23.36 -18.40 -26.81
CA ASN A 151 23.66 -17.06 -27.32
C ASN A 151 24.07 -16.09 -26.20
N ARG A 152 25.20 -16.39 -25.55
CA ARG A 152 25.84 -15.43 -24.63
C ARG A 152 26.59 -14.37 -25.43
N GLY A 153 25.91 -13.24 -25.63
CA GLY A 153 26.49 -11.90 -25.57
C GLY A 153 27.63 -11.61 -26.53
N HIS A 154 27.33 -11.48 -27.83
CA HIS A 154 28.15 -10.66 -28.71
C HIS A 154 27.45 -9.32 -28.93
N ASN A 155 27.78 -8.33 -28.10
CA ASN A 155 27.45 -6.94 -28.37
C ASN A 155 28.66 -6.29 -29.09
N PRO A 156 28.61 -6.10 -30.42
CA PRO A 156 29.72 -5.48 -31.17
C PRO A 156 29.94 -4.00 -30.83
N ASN A 157 29.06 -3.39 -30.04
CA ASN A 157 29.16 -2.00 -29.59
C ASN A 157 29.57 -1.87 -28.11
N ASN A 158 30.07 -2.93 -27.46
CA ASN A 158 30.71 -2.78 -26.16
C ASN A 158 32.12 -2.19 -26.36
N PRO A 159 32.39 -0.94 -25.93
CA PRO A 159 33.70 -0.32 -26.07
C PRO A 159 34.80 -0.99 -25.21
N TYR A 160 34.44 -2.00 -24.41
CA TYR A 160 35.34 -2.78 -23.57
C TYR A 160 35.52 -4.24 -24.02
N TYR A 161 34.97 -4.65 -25.17
CA TYR A 161 35.20 -6.00 -25.70
C TYR A 161 36.54 -6.07 -26.43
N ASP A 162 37.50 -6.79 -25.84
CA ASP A 162 38.79 -7.12 -26.47
C ASP A 162 38.83 -8.65 -26.76
N PRO A 163 38.84 -9.05 -28.05
CA PRO A 163 38.89 -10.47 -28.45
C PRO A 163 40.15 -11.23 -27.99
N ASN A 164 41.19 -10.53 -27.53
CA ASN A 164 42.45 -11.13 -27.06
C ASN A 164 42.61 -11.15 -25.54
N GLN A 165 41.58 -10.79 -24.76
CA GLN A 165 41.66 -10.95 -23.31
C GLN A 165 41.66 -12.43 -22.91
N PRO A 166 42.62 -12.89 -22.09
CA PRO A 166 42.64 -14.27 -21.64
C PRO A 166 41.41 -14.55 -20.75
N ARG A 167 40.74 -15.68 -21.04
CA ARG A 167 39.61 -16.19 -20.25
C ARG A 167 40.10 -16.48 -18.84
N TRP A 168 39.80 -15.60 -17.89
CA TRP A 168 40.10 -15.85 -16.48
C TRP A 168 39.36 -17.11 -16.04
N SER A 169 40.10 -18.20 -15.90
CA SER A 169 39.61 -19.50 -15.48
C SER A 169 39.00 -19.40 -14.08
N GLU A 170 37.80 -19.97 -13.94
CA GLU A 170 37.15 -20.35 -12.69
C GLU A 170 38.19 -20.71 -11.62
N SER A 171 38.29 -19.88 -10.59
CA SER A 171 39.08 -20.19 -9.40
C SER A 171 38.34 -21.27 -8.63
N SER A 172 38.69 -22.52 -8.93
CA SER A 172 38.40 -23.70 -8.14
C SER A 172 38.81 -23.45 -6.69
N HIS A 173 37.84 -23.49 -5.78
CA HIS A 173 38.10 -23.64 -4.36
C HIS A 173 38.94 -24.91 -4.14
N PRO A 174 40.13 -24.85 -3.54
CA PRO A 174 40.83 -26.07 -3.16
C PRO A 174 40.16 -26.69 -1.94
N ASN A 175 39.54 -27.85 -2.17
CA ASN A 175 39.33 -28.86 -1.15
C ASN A 175 40.71 -29.32 -0.65
N SER A 176 40.96 -29.26 0.65
CA SER A 176 42.08 -29.95 1.28
C SER A 176 41.64 -30.41 2.67
N GLY A 177 41.22 -31.67 2.71
CA GLY A 177 41.23 -32.47 3.93
C GLY A 177 42.52 -33.27 4.06
N HIS A 178 42.82 -33.61 5.32
CA HIS A 178 43.65 -34.70 5.87
C HIS A 178 45.09 -34.45 6.41
N ILE A 179 45.17 -34.65 7.75
CA ILE A 179 46.12 -35.42 8.58
C ILE A 179 47.50 -34.81 8.91
N ALA A 180 47.69 -34.50 10.20
CA ALA A 180 48.60 -35.21 11.11
C ALA A 180 48.10 -35.08 12.56
#